data_AF-A0A7X3K3F5-F1
#
_entry.id   AF-A0A7X3K3F5-F1
#
_cell.length_a   1.000
_cell.length_b   1.000
_cell.length_c   1.000
_cell.angle_alpha   90.00
_cell.angle_beta   90.00
_cell.angle_gamma   90.00
#
_symmetry.space_group_name_H-M   'P 1'
#
loop_
_entity.id
_entity.type
_entity.pdbx_description
1 polymer ?
#
loop_
_entity_poly.entity_id
_entity_poly.type
_entity_poly.pdbx_seq_one_letter_code
_entity_poly.pdbx_strand_id
1 'polypeptide(L)'
;MATANRLHPVILLQKFGPVSIDDATVDALWQKSVVCWDLSQRAENLEYILELLHNAFQMDPDRFLVELFVPWTGISKRLADQMIRISDEFARLKDFEAYSIEDTAHIATKIYRPLVADIFDPMLTLLSGCYDFLEGEFVNIEISNLSKSERSKSDIVLARVRKRGGPLNLLDGYHPMVRNALSHPGSDGVIYEGSAILFRNIKRQIPPDITTVRWSHEELHHRVLQIFDLINAIRIASEIFACSKMDRLLTKPAFDQVYLKVLDRGQRASVRDVKDPKITAILESPEVPLKGKFELISYLLFTHFRTVGLPCNSAFLNMELSVAGLEVPMTEAPVTDEEIRESVVGFIRYLLCMEDVGRANFSHYRIRGVVGTVETFQVQLPAAALSDHRDEKAGLIDLLSEAWVWVEGVGQIGIECDLSAVQLLEDKMQMPRFPRRGRVLRDYDPLL
;
A
#
# COMPACT_ATOMS: atom_id res chain seq x y z
N MET A 1 25.00 -27.09 1.53
CA MET A 1 25.05 -26.69 0.10
C MET A 1 23.78 -27.10 -0.66
N ALA A 2 23.32 -28.37 -0.62
CA ALA A 2 22.11 -28.79 -1.32
C ALA A 2 20.83 -28.02 -0.93
N THR A 3 20.58 -27.81 0.37
CA THR A 3 19.40 -27.04 0.85
C THR A 3 19.50 -25.54 0.54
N ALA A 4 20.69 -24.95 0.61
CA ALA A 4 20.90 -23.54 0.31
C ALA A 4 20.63 -23.20 -1.17
N ASN A 5 20.85 -24.16 -2.08
CA ASN A 5 20.52 -24.00 -3.50
C ASN A 5 19.00 -23.97 -3.72
N ARG A 6 18.21 -24.71 -2.93
CA ARG A 6 16.73 -24.65 -3.01
C ARG A 6 16.18 -23.26 -2.71
N LEU A 7 16.92 -22.46 -1.95
CA LEU A 7 16.57 -21.08 -1.58
C LEU A 7 16.96 -20.05 -2.65
N HIS A 8 17.62 -20.46 -3.72
CA HIS A 8 18.02 -19.54 -4.79
C HIS A 8 16.78 -19.04 -5.55
N PRO A 9 16.57 -17.72 -5.71
CA PRO A 9 15.35 -17.17 -6.32
C PRO A 9 15.05 -17.74 -7.71
N VAL A 10 16.07 -17.94 -8.55
CA VAL A 10 15.90 -18.55 -9.87
C VAL A 10 15.38 -19.98 -9.77
N ILE A 11 15.88 -20.78 -8.81
CA ILE A 11 15.44 -22.17 -8.60
C ILE A 11 14.00 -22.17 -8.08
N LEU A 12 13.67 -21.30 -7.13
CA LEU A 12 12.32 -21.14 -6.59
C LEU A 12 11.30 -20.74 -7.68
N LEU A 13 11.72 -19.93 -8.65
CA LEU A 13 10.84 -19.41 -9.70
C LEU A 13 10.78 -20.28 -10.96
N GLN A 14 11.76 -21.15 -11.20
CA GLN A 14 11.81 -22.04 -12.37
C GLN A 14 10.51 -22.83 -12.58
N LYS A 15 9.83 -23.23 -11.49
CA LYS A 15 8.56 -23.97 -11.55
C LYS A 15 7.36 -23.15 -12.05
N PHE A 16 7.49 -21.82 -12.18
CA PHE A 16 6.42 -20.91 -12.60
C PHE A 16 6.66 -20.23 -13.95
N GLY A 17 7.74 -20.59 -14.65
CA GLY A 17 8.06 -20.08 -15.98
C GLY A 17 9.41 -19.37 -16.06
N PRO A 18 9.72 -18.74 -17.21
CA PRO A 18 10.97 -18.02 -17.41
C PRO A 18 11.10 -16.84 -16.43
N VAL A 19 12.31 -16.69 -15.87
CA VAL A 19 12.62 -15.70 -14.83
C VAL A 19 13.43 -14.57 -15.45
N SER A 20 12.92 -13.35 -15.36
CA SER A 20 13.64 -12.11 -15.71
C SER A 20 13.83 -11.30 -14.44
N ILE A 21 14.94 -11.56 -13.74
CA ILE A 21 15.40 -10.79 -12.58
C ILE A 21 16.89 -10.55 -12.80
N ASP A 22 17.37 -9.33 -12.59
CA ASP A 22 18.79 -9.02 -12.72
C ASP A 22 19.62 -9.71 -11.63
N ASP A 23 20.89 -10.02 -11.94
CA ASP A 23 21.78 -10.79 -11.07
C ASP A 23 21.96 -10.13 -9.68
N ALA A 24 22.00 -8.80 -9.61
CA ALA A 24 22.16 -8.10 -8.33
C ALA A 24 20.93 -8.27 -7.42
N THR A 25 19.72 -8.21 -7.99
CA THR A 25 18.49 -8.50 -7.26
C THR A 25 18.41 -9.96 -6.84
N VAL A 26 18.84 -10.90 -7.70
CA VAL A 26 18.91 -12.34 -7.36
C VAL A 26 19.85 -12.57 -6.17
N ASP A 27 21.05 -12.00 -6.19
CA ASP A 27 22.02 -12.14 -5.10
C ASP A 27 21.49 -11.57 -3.78
N ALA A 28 20.86 -10.40 -3.81
CA ALA A 28 20.28 -9.77 -2.63
C ALA A 28 19.15 -10.63 -2.03
N LEU A 29 18.25 -11.16 -2.86
CA LEU A 29 17.16 -12.03 -2.42
C LEU A 29 17.67 -13.38 -1.91
N TRP A 30 18.71 -13.93 -2.53
CA TRP A 30 19.32 -15.17 -2.07
C TRP A 30 19.98 -15.00 -0.70
N GLN A 31 20.73 -13.91 -0.49
CA GLN A 31 21.30 -13.60 0.82
C GLN A 31 20.23 -13.49 1.92
N LYS A 32 19.12 -12.80 1.64
CA LYS A 32 17.98 -12.75 2.57
C LYS A 32 17.39 -14.13 2.86
N SER A 33 17.33 -14.99 1.84
CA SER A 33 16.72 -16.33 1.94
C SER A 33 17.55 -17.30 2.78
N VAL A 34 18.89 -17.19 2.75
CA VAL A 34 19.79 -18.10 3.47
C VAL A 34 20.12 -17.66 4.89
N VAL A 35 19.84 -16.41 5.26
CA VAL A 35 19.99 -15.91 6.63
C VAL A 35 18.72 -16.26 7.42
N CYS A 36 18.72 -17.42 8.06
CA CYS A 36 17.60 -17.92 8.87
C CYS A 36 18.08 -18.88 9.97
N TRP A 37 17.19 -19.21 10.91
CA TRP A 37 17.47 -20.17 11.96
C TRP A 37 17.47 -21.62 11.43
N ASP A 38 16.48 -21.99 10.62
CA ASP A 38 16.38 -23.32 10.01
C ASP A 38 16.26 -23.23 8.48
N LEU A 39 17.33 -23.61 7.78
CA LEU A 39 17.39 -23.60 6.31
C LEU A 39 16.40 -24.55 5.65
N SER A 40 16.13 -25.70 6.26
CA SER A 40 15.23 -26.71 5.69
C SER A 40 13.79 -26.23 5.81
N GLN A 41 13.40 -25.78 7.01
CA GLN A 41 12.09 -25.18 7.22
C GLN A 41 11.88 -23.94 6.36
N ARG A 42 12.91 -23.10 6.23
CA ARG A 42 12.87 -21.91 5.39
C ARG A 42 12.59 -22.27 3.93
N ALA A 43 13.24 -23.30 3.41
CA ALA A 43 13.03 -23.76 2.04
C ALA A 43 11.60 -24.24 1.82
N GLU A 44 11.09 -25.08 2.72
CA GLU A 44 9.70 -25.57 2.66
C GLU A 44 8.68 -24.43 2.72
N ASN A 45 8.88 -23.48 3.64
CA ASN A 45 8.01 -22.32 3.78
C ASN A 45 8.03 -21.44 2.52
N LEU A 46 9.21 -21.12 1.97
CA LEU A 46 9.32 -20.29 0.76
C LEU A 46 8.72 -20.98 -0.46
N GLU A 47 9.04 -22.26 -0.68
CA GLU A 47 8.52 -23.03 -1.80
C GLU A 47 6.98 -23.09 -1.77
N TYR A 48 6.42 -23.26 -0.58
CA TYR A 48 4.98 -23.33 -0.35
C TYR A 48 4.28 -21.98 -0.52
N ILE A 49 4.79 -20.92 0.13
CA ILE A 49 4.18 -19.59 0.08
C ILE A 49 4.25 -19.03 -1.34
N LEU A 50 5.37 -19.21 -2.05
CA LEU A 50 5.48 -18.80 -3.45
C LEU A 50 4.46 -19.53 -4.32
N GLU A 51 4.30 -20.83 -4.14
CA GLU A 51 3.30 -21.60 -4.87
C GLU A 51 1.88 -21.14 -4.59
N LEU A 52 1.57 -20.84 -3.33
CA LEU A 52 0.28 -20.27 -2.96
C LEU A 52 0.03 -18.93 -3.69
N LEU A 53 1.03 -18.03 -3.70
CA LEU A 53 0.94 -16.72 -4.38
C LEU A 53 0.75 -16.88 -5.88
N HIS A 54 1.54 -17.73 -6.53
CA HIS A 54 1.45 -17.96 -7.97
C HIS A 54 0.14 -18.61 -8.38
N ASN A 55 -0.34 -19.60 -7.62
CA ASN A 55 -1.62 -20.24 -7.90
C ASN A 55 -2.78 -19.27 -7.72
N ALA A 56 -2.78 -18.45 -6.66
CA ALA A 56 -3.82 -17.44 -6.45
C ALA A 56 -3.80 -16.37 -7.54
N PHE A 57 -2.62 -15.91 -7.94
CA PHE A 57 -2.43 -14.99 -9.06
C PHE A 57 -2.97 -15.54 -10.38
N GLN A 58 -2.85 -16.84 -10.65
CA GLN A 58 -3.34 -17.46 -11.88
C GLN A 58 -4.87 -17.46 -12.00
N MET A 59 -5.61 -17.33 -10.88
CA MET A 59 -7.08 -17.30 -10.90
C MET A 59 -7.62 -16.05 -11.57
N ASP A 60 -7.09 -14.89 -11.18
CA ASP A 60 -7.42 -13.58 -11.75
C ASP A 60 -6.23 -12.63 -11.53
N PRO A 61 -5.28 -12.57 -12.48
CA PRO A 61 -4.03 -11.82 -12.32
C PRO A 61 -4.19 -10.36 -11.93
N ASP A 62 -5.11 -9.65 -12.59
CA ASP A 62 -5.22 -8.20 -12.43
C ASP A 62 -5.95 -7.89 -11.13
N ARG A 63 -7.01 -8.64 -10.82
CA ARG A 63 -7.73 -8.51 -9.55
C ARG A 63 -6.85 -8.92 -8.36
N PHE A 64 -6.07 -9.98 -8.47
CA PHE A 64 -5.14 -10.41 -7.43
C PHE A 64 -4.13 -9.32 -7.09
N LEU A 65 -3.52 -8.71 -8.11
CA LEU A 65 -2.55 -7.64 -7.90
C LEU A 65 -3.20 -6.41 -7.26
N VAL A 66 -4.33 -5.95 -7.82
CA VAL A 66 -5.00 -4.70 -7.41
C VAL A 66 -5.67 -4.81 -6.05
N GLU A 67 -6.36 -5.91 -5.77
CA GLU A 67 -7.24 -6.03 -4.60
C GLU A 67 -6.61 -6.75 -3.41
N LEU A 68 -5.56 -7.56 -3.62
CA LEU A 68 -4.89 -8.31 -2.54
C LEU A 68 -3.41 -7.96 -2.42
N PHE A 69 -2.59 -8.22 -3.43
CA PHE A 69 -1.15 -8.17 -3.30
C PHE A 69 -0.64 -6.76 -3.01
N VAL A 70 -1.02 -5.77 -3.84
CA VAL A 70 -0.59 -4.38 -3.68
C VAL A 70 -1.10 -3.77 -2.36
N PRO A 71 -2.40 -3.88 -2.01
CA PRO A 71 -2.86 -3.43 -0.70
C PRO A 71 -2.12 -4.09 0.47
N TRP A 72 -1.82 -5.39 0.39
CA TRP A 72 -1.07 -6.11 1.41
C TRP A 72 0.36 -5.58 1.55
N THR A 73 1.06 -5.26 0.46
CA THR A 73 2.41 -4.66 0.57
C THR A 73 2.39 -3.33 1.32
N GLY A 74 1.33 -2.54 1.16
CA GLY A 74 1.08 -1.34 1.97
C GLY A 74 0.90 -1.65 3.45
N ILE A 75 0.17 -2.71 3.81
CA ILE A 75 0.06 -3.20 5.20
C ILE A 75 1.44 -3.60 5.71
N SER A 76 2.17 -4.46 4.98
CA SER A 76 3.50 -4.93 5.38
C SER A 76 4.49 -3.79 5.61
N LYS A 77 4.46 -2.73 4.79
CA LYS A 77 5.36 -1.57 4.94
C LYS A 77 5.09 -0.80 6.25
N ARG A 78 3.82 -0.66 6.65
CA ARG A 78 3.44 0.01 7.90
C ARG A 78 3.88 -0.75 9.16
N LEU A 79 4.24 -2.03 9.03
CA LEU A 79 4.76 -2.83 10.15
C LEU A 79 6.27 -2.70 10.36
N ALA A 80 6.98 -1.97 9.50
CA ALA A 80 8.43 -1.83 9.59
C ALA A 80 8.90 -1.28 10.95
N ASP A 81 8.21 -0.25 11.48
CA ASP A 81 8.55 0.34 12.77
C ASP A 81 8.36 -0.64 13.94
N GLN A 82 7.31 -1.48 13.87
CA GLN A 82 7.08 -2.52 14.88
C GLN A 82 8.13 -3.63 14.79
N MET A 83 8.54 -4.02 13.57
CA MET A 83 9.66 -4.97 13.38
C MET A 83 10.96 -4.45 13.98
N ILE A 84 11.28 -3.16 13.78
CA ILE A 84 12.47 -2.52 14.36
C ILE A 84 12.37 -2.56 15.89
N ARG A 85 11.23 -2.13 16.45
CA ARG A 85 11.01 -2.13 17.89
C ARG A 85 11.17 -3.52 18.51
N ILE A 86 10.60 -4.55 17.92
CA ILE A 86 10.75 -5.93 18.41
C ILE A 86 12.20 -6.40 18.28
N SER A 87 12.90 -6.01 17.21
CA SER A 87 14.34 -6.32 17.04
C SER A 87 15.19 -5.66 18.12
N ASP A 88 14.85 -4.44 18.55
CA ASP A 88 15.50 -3.79 19.69
C ASP A 88 15.27 -4.58 20.99
N GLU A 89 14.06 -5.13 21.19
CA GLU A 89 13.77 -5.98 22.37
C GLU A 89 14.53 -7.31 22.33
N PHE A 90 14.82 -7.88 21.15
CA PHE A 90 15.76 -9.00 21.00
C PHE A 90 17.19 -8.62 21.39
N ALA A 91 17.65 -7.43 21.01
CA ALA A 91 19.00 -6.96 21.33
C ALA A 91 19.21 -6.75 22.85
N ARG A 92 18.11 -6.52 23.59
CA ARG A 92 18.09 -6.41 25.06
C ARG A 92 18.14 -7.75 25.79
N LEU A 93 18.02 -8.89 25.09
CA LEU A 93 18.14 -10.21 25.75
C LEU A 93 19.50 -10.42 26.43
N LYS A 94 20.55 -9.72 25.96
CA LYS A 94 21.88 -9.71 26.60
C LYS A 94 21.89 -9.13 28.02
N ASP A 95 20.83 -8.39 28.40
CA ASP A 95 20.72 -7.73 29.70
C ASP A 95 20.17 -8.69 30.78
N PHE A 96 19.75 -9.90 30.39
CA PHE A 96 19.19 -10.93 31.27
C PHE A 96 20.07 -12.18 31.31
N GLU A 97 19.97 -12.94 32.40
CA GLU A 97 20.55 -14.29 32.44
C GLU A 97 19.72 -15.23 31.56
N ALA A 98 20.36 -15.94 30.64
CA ALA A 98 19.67 -16.80 29.69
C ALA A 98 18.81 -17.85 30.41
N TYR A 99 17.54 -17.97 29.98
CA TYR A 99 16.54 -18.86 30.57
C TYR A 99 16.17 -18.53 32.02
N SER A 100 16.50 -17.34 32.53
CA SER A 100 15.94 -16.87 33.81
C SER A 100 14.44 -16.56 33.69
N ILE A 101 13.79 -16.36 34.83
CA ILE A 101 12.37 -15.96 34.86
C ILE A 101 12.20 -14.60 34.18
N GLU A 102 13.13 -13.67 34.39
CA GLU A 102 13.12 -12.33 33.80
C GLU A 102 13.30 -12.37 32.28
N ASP A 103 14.28 -13.15 31.79
CA ASP A 103 14.50 -13.40 30.35
C ASP A 103 13.22 -13.97 29.70
N THR A 104 12.67 -15.00 30.32
CA THR A 104 11.47 -15.69 29.85
C THR A 104 10.25 -14.78 29.84
N ALA A 105 10.06 -13.96 30.88
CA ALA A 105 8.98 -12.99 30.96
C ALA A 105 9.12 -11.88 29.92
N HIS A 106 10.36 -11.42 29.67
CA HIS A 106 10.66 -10.45 28.62
C HIS A 106 10.33 -11.02 27.25
N ILE A 107 10.81 -12.22 26.92
CA ILE A 107 10.52 -12.88 25.64
C ILE A 107 9.00 -13.06 25.45
N ALA A 108 8.30 -13.59 26.46
CA ALA A 108 6.88 -13.85 26.34
C ALA A 108 6.06 -12.55 26.12
N THR A 109 6.37 -11.48 26.86
CA THR A 109 5.53 -10.27 26.91
C THR A 109 5.97 -9.16 25.97
N LYS A 110 7.27 -9.02 25.70
CA LYS A 110 7.86 -7.96 24.88
C LYS A 110 8.21 -8.42 23.47
N ILE A 111 8.38 -9.73 23.25
CA ILE A 111 8.74 -10.28 21.95
C ILE A 111 7.59 -11.11 21.37
N TYR A 112 7.27 -12.27 21.94
CA TYR A 112 6.30 -13.22 21.40
C TYR A 112 4.91 -12.58 21.21
N ARG A 113 4.36 -11.94 22.24
CA ARG A 113 3.03 -11.32 22.15
C ARG A 113 2.97 -10.24 21.07
N PRO A 114 3.84 -9.20 21.06
CA PRO A 114 3.86 -8.21 19.99
C PRO A 114 4.12 -8.82 18.61
N LEU A 115 5.05 -9.78 18.51
CA LEU A 115 5.34 -10.48 17.25
C LEU A 115 4.10 -11.16 16.69
N VAL A 116 3.29 -11.81 17.54
CA VAL A 116 2.04 -12.45 17.13
C VAL A 116 0.95 -11.41 16.78
N ALA A 117 0.70 -10.48 17.69
CA ALA A 117 -0.46 -9.57 17.61
C ALA A 117 -0.26 -8.47 16.57
N ASP A 118 0.94 -7.88 16.52
CA ASP A 118 1.19 -6.67 15.75
C ASP A 118 1.79 -6.98 14.38
N ILE A 119 2.37 -8.17 14.19
CA ILE A 119 3.10 -8.52 12.95
C ILE A 119 2.55 -9.76 12.28
N PHE A 120 2.52 -10.89 12.98
CA PHE A 120 2.11 -12.18 12.40
C PHE A 120 0.65 -12.16 11.91
N ASP A 121 -0.28 -11.58 12.68
CA ASP A 121 -1.69 -11.48 12.26
C ASP A 121 -1.88 -10.71 10.94
N PRO A 122 -1.32 -9.50 10.76
CA PRO A 122 -1.31 -8.83 9.45
C PRO A 122 -0.63 -9.64 8.33
N MET A 123 0.39 -10.44 8.63
CA MET A 123 1.07 -11.30 7.64
C MET A 123 0.18 -12.45 7.18
N LEU A 124 -0.63 -13.04 8.08
CA LEU A 124 -1.60 -14.08 7.75
C LEU A 124 -2.68 -13.61 6.77
N THR A 125 -2.95 -12.31 6.69
CA THR A 125 -3.92 -11.74 5.73
C THR A 125 -3.54 -12.05 4.29
N LEU A 126 -2.25 -12.08 3.93
CA LEU A 126 -1.82 -12.49 2.58
C LEU A 126 -2.16 -13.95 2.31
N LEU A 127 -1.80 -14.85 3.23
CA LEU A 127 -2.02 -16.29 3.07
C LEU A 127 -3.52 -16.61 3.02
N SER A 128 -4.31 -16.04 3.93
CA SER A 128 -5.77 -16.19 3.92
C SER A 128 -6.39 -15.64 2.64
N GLY A 129 -5.95 -14.45 2.20
CA GLY A 129 -6.45 -13.86 0.96
C GLY A 129 -6.14 -14.70 -0.27
N CYS A 130 -4.94 -15.29 -0.35
CA CYS A 130 -4.59 -16.20 -1.45
C CYS A 130 -5.50 -17.43 -1.50
N TYR A 131 -5.86 -17.99 -0.33
CA TYR A 131 -6.82 -19.08 -0.27
C TYR A 131 -8.22 -18.66 -0.70
N ASP A 132 -8.70 -17.52 -0.21
CA ASP A 132 -10.01 -16.99 -0.58
C ASP A 132 -10.06 -16.76 -2.12
N PHE A 133 -8.97 -16.33 -2.76
CA PHE A 133 -8.86 -16.22 -4.23
C PHE A 133 -8.98 -17.57 -4.93
N LEU A 134 -8.24 -18.57 -4.44
CA LEU A 134 -8.24 -19.91 -5.01
C LEU A 134 -9.59 -20.63 -4.90
N GLU A 135 -10.40 -20.23 -3.93
CA GLU A 135 -11.73 -20.78 -3.69
C GLU A 135 -12.84 -19.92 -4.31
N GLY A 136 -12.51 -18.77 -4.91
CA GLY A 136 -13.46 -17.83 -5.49
C GLY A 136 -14.29 -17.06 -4.46
N GLU A 137 -13.87 -17.06 -3.20
CA GLU A 137 -14.55 -16.42 -2.06
C GLU A 137 -13.96 -15.04 -1.72
N PHE A 138 -12.91 -14.60 -2.40
CA PHE A 138 -12.28 -13.32 -2.13
C PHE A 138 -13.22 -12.16 -2.46
N VAL A 139 -13.44 -11.28 -1.48
CA VAL A 139 -14.27 -10.07 -1.62
C VAL A 139 -13.39 -8.83 -1.70
N ASN A 140 -12.71 -8.49 -0.61
CA ASN A 140 -11.69 -7.45 -0.56
C ASN A 140 -10.75 -7.69 0.62
N ILE A 141 -9.57 -7.06 0.61
CA ILE A 141 -8.58 -7.23 1.67
C ILE A 141 -9.03 -6.66 3.02
N GLU A 142 -9.86 -5.63 3.04
CA GLU A 142 -10.30 -4.97 4.28
C GLU A 142 -11.20 -5.88 5.12
N ILE A 143 -12.17 -6.54 4.46
CA ILE A 143 -13.04 -7.54 5.06
C ILE A 143 -12.21 -8.75 5.47
N SER A 144 -11.36 -9.28 4.58
CA SER A 144 -10.48 -10.43 4.92
C SER A 144 -9.50 -10.13 6.07
N ASN A 145 -9.10 -8.86 6.26
CA ASN A 145 -8.19 -8.44 7.32
C ASN A 145 -8.91 -8.10 8.65
N LEU A 146 -10.08 -7.46 8.61
CA LEU A 146 -10.78 -6.89 9.78
C LEU A 146 -11.94 -7.77 10.29
N SER A 147 -12.56 -8.61 9.45
CA SER A 147 -13.73 -9.40 9.86
C SER A 147 -13.38 -10.74 10.52
N LYS A 148 -12.11 -11.15 10.50
CA LYS A 148 -11.64 -12.43 11.04
C LYS A 148 -10.59 -12.15 12.13
N SER A 149 -10.81 -12.70 13.33
CA SER A 149 -9.80 -12.65 14.39
C SER A 149 -8.52 -13.39 13.98
N GLU A 150 -7.38 -13.03 14.56
CA GLU A 150 -6.09 -13.72 14.35
C GLU A 150 -6.18 -15.25 14.50
N ARG A 151 -6.93 -15.72 15.51
CA ARG A 151 -7.27 -17.13 15.69
C ARG A 151 -8.08 -17.69 14.51
N SER A 152 -9.07 -16.96 14.01
CA SER A 152 -9.87 -17.39 12.85
C SER A 152 -9.02 -17.50 11.59
N LYS A 153 -8.11 -16.53 11.34
CA LYS A 153 -7.20 -16.58 10.19
C LYS A 153 -6.23 -17.76 10.27
N SER A 154 -5.63 -18.01 11.43
CA SER A 154 -4.71 -19.14 11.63
C SER A 154 -5.41 -20.49 11.50
N ASP A 155 -6.62 -20.65 12.07
CA ASP A 155 -7.43 -21.87 11.93
C ASP A 155 -7.78 -22.14 10.45
N ILE A 156 -8.16 -21.08 9.71
CA ILE A 156 -8.40 -21.09 8.27
C ILE A 156 -7.16 -21.54 7.49
N VAL A 157 -6.02 -20.93 7.76
CA VAL A 157 -4.76 -21.24 7.06
C VAL A 157 -4.36 -22.69 7.35
N LEU A 158 -4.37 -23.13 8.61
CA LEU A 158 -4.03 -24.51 9.00
C LEU A 158 -4.93 -25.54 8.32
N ALA A 159 -6.24 -25.31 8.31
CA ALA A 159 -7.19 -26.22 7.66
C ALA A 159 -6.88 -26.38 6.16
N ARG A 160 -6.56 -25.27 5.48
CA ARG A 160 -6.28 -25.26 4.04
C ARG A 160 -4.89 -25.76 3.70
N VAL A 161 -3.89 -25.52 4.54
CA VAL A 161 -2.54 -26.12 4.45
C VAL A 161 -2.65 -27.64 4.49
N ARG A 162 -3.37 -28.19 5.47
CA ARG A 162 -3.58 -29.65 5.60
C ARG A 162 -4.30 -30.23 4.39
N LYS A 163 -5.35 -29.57 3.91
CA LYS A 163 -6.13 -30.01 2.73
C LYS A 163 -5.29 -30.03 1.45
N ARG A 164 -4.32 -29.12 1.30
CA ARG A 164 -3.48 -28.98 0.10
C ARG A 164 -2.14 -29.68 0.19
N GLY A 165 -1.87 -30.45 1.26
CA GLY A 165 -0.60 -31.14 1.45
C GLY A 165 0.59 -30.21 1.70
N GLY A 166 0.35 -29.02 2.26
CA GLY A 166 1.41 -28.10 2.66
C GLY A 166 2.15 -28.54 3.94
N PRO A 167 3.19 -27.79 4.34
CA PRO A 167 4.00 -28.14 5.50
C PRO A 167 3.15 -28.14 6.78
N LEU A 168 3.07 -29.30 7.43
CA LEU A 168 2.21 -29.52 8.61
C LEU A 168 2.57 -28.60 9.78
N ASN A 169 3.81 -28.12 9.81
CA ASN A 169 4.40 -27.28 10.84
C ASN A 169 4.47 -25.79 10.48
N LEU A 170 3.81 -25.35 9.40
CA LEU A 170 3.91 -23.97 8.90
C LEU A 170 3.64 -22.94 10.00
N LEU A 171 2.63 -23.16 10.85
CA LEU A 171 2.23 -22.23 11.92
C LEU A 171 2.62 -22.73 13.32
N ASP A 172 3.56 -23.68 13.46
CA ASP A 172 3.88 -24.31 14.75
C ASP A 172 4.43 -23.33 15.78
N GLY A 173 5.04 -22.23 15.36
CA GLY A 173 5.46 -21.18 16.27
C GLY A 173 4.29 -20.52 17.00
N TYR A 174 3.09 -20.54 16.41
CA TYR A 174 1.90 -19.86 16.92
C TYR A 174 1.01 -20.79 17.76
N HIS A 175 0.68 -20.34 18.97
CA HIS A 175 -0.28 -21.03 19.83
C HIS A 175 -1.38 -20.07 20.35
N PRO A 176 -2.67 -20.27 19.98
CA PRO A 176 -3.75 -19.34 20.29
C PRO A 176 -4.00 -19.18 21.80
N MET A 177 -3.90 -20.27 22.56
CA MET A 177 -4.07 -20.23 24.02
C MET A 177 -2.96 -19.45 24.72
N VAL A 178 -1.73 -19.56 24.25
CA VAL A 178 -0.57 -18.82 24.81
C VAL A 178 -0.70 -17.34 24.48
N ARG A 179 -1.05 -16.99 23.24
CA ARG A 179 -1.34 -15.61 22.86
C ARG A 179 -2.46 -15.02 23.72
N ASN A 180 -3.53 -15.76 23.96
CA ASN A 180 -4.64 -15.27 24.77
C ASN A 180 -4.24 -15.05 26.24
N ALA A 181 -3.48 -15.99 26.81
CA ALA A 181 -2.91 -15.87 28.15
C ALA A 181 -2.03 -14.61 28.31
N LEU A 182 -1.25 -14.26 27.28
CA LEU A 182 -0.36 -13.09 27.29
C LEU A 182 -1.09 -11.76 27.00
N SER A 183 -2.31 -11.79 26.49
CA SER A 183 -3.07 -10.59 26.08
C SER A 183 -3.76 -9.87 27.23
N HIS A 184 -3.84 -10.47 28.42
CA HIS A 184 -4.47 -9.91 29.62
C HIS A 184 -3.44 -9.59 30.72
N PRO A 185 -2.67 -8.49 30.59
CA PRO A 185 -1.75 -8.05 31.64
C PRO A 185 -2.55 -7.73 32.91
N GLY A 186 -2.18 -8.38 34.03
CA GLY A 186 -2.87 -8.28 35.32
C GLY A 186 -3.80 -9.44 35.66
N SER A 187 -3.93 -10.45 34.79
CA SER A 187 -4.62 -11.70 35.11
C SER A 187 -3.63 -12.79 35.50
N ASP A 188 -4.04 -13.77 36.32
CA ASP A 188 -3.29 -15.00 36.63
C ASP A 188 -3.08 -15.92 35.39
N GLY A 189 -3.01 -15.33 34.19
CA GLY A 189 -2.92 -15.99 32.89
C GLY A 189 -1.55 -16.59 32.61
N VAL A 190 -0.49 -16.15 33.28
CA VAL A 190 0.87 -16.68 33.10
C VAL A 190 1.54 -16.87 34.45
N ILE A 191 2.09 -18.06 34.69
CA ILE A 191 2.88 -18.39 35.87
C ILE A 191 4.26 -18.84 35.39
N TYR A 192 5.30 -18.15 35.86
CA TYR A 192 6.69 -18.51 35.58
C TYR A 192 7.20 -19.39 36.73
N GLU A 193 7.59 -20.61 36.39
CA GLU A 193 8.16 -21.61 37.30
C GLU A 193 9.63 -21.85 36.94
N GLY A 194 10.42 -22.47 37.83
CA GLY A 194 11.87 -22.57 37.65
C GLY A 194 12.36 -23.28 36.37
N SER A 195 11.53 -24.11 35.73
CA SER A 195 11.87 -24.80 34.47
C SER A 195 10.80 -24.72 33.39
N ALA A 196 9.71 -24.01 33.65
CA ALA A 196 8.54 -24.02 32.79
C ALA A 196 7.67 -22.77 32.97
N ILE A 197 6.83 -22.54 31.98
CA ILE A 197 5.85 -21.47 31.94
C ILE A 197 4.49 -22.12 31.84
N LEU A 198 3.59 -21.80 32.76
CA LEU A 198 2.20 -22.22 32.69
C LEU A 198 1.35 -21.07 32.14
N PHE A 199 0.82 -21.27 30.94
CA PHE A 199 -0.15 -20.38 30.32
C PHE A 199 -1.57 -20.87 30.63
N ARG A 200 -2.38 -20.01 31.22
CA ARG A 200 -3.77 -20.27 31.62
C ARG A 200 -4.70 -19.47 30.73
N ASN A 201 -5.43 -20.18 29.88
CA ASN A 201 -6.48 -19.64 29.04
C ASN A 201 -7.82 -19.74 29.79
N ILE A 202 -8.27 -18.59 30.33
CA ILE A 202 -9.44 -18.49 31.19
C ILE A 202 -10.62 -17.95 30.37
N LYS A 203 -11.64 -18.77 30.11
CA LYS A 203 -12.90 -18.32 29.51
C LYS A 203 -13.87 -17.87 30.60
N ARG A 204 -14.35 -16.63 30.50
CA ARG A 204 -15.28 -16.00 31.44
C ARG A 204 -16.71 -16.50 31.22
N GLN A 205 -16.98 -17.74 31.61
CA GLN A 205 -18.33 -18.31 31.72
C GLN A 205 -18.58 -18.78 33.16
N ILE A 206 -19.81 -19.20 33.51
CA ILE A 206 -20.14 -19.67 34.86
C ILE A 206 -20.52 -21.16 34.79
N PRO A 207 -19.71 -22.08 35.36
CA PRO A 207 -18.41 -21.86 36.01
C PRO A 207 -17.27 -21.54 34.99
N PRO A 208 -16.17 -20.89 35.41
CA PRO A 208 -15.07 -20.57 34.50
C PRO A 208 -14.44 -21.83 33.90
N ASP A 209 -14.20 -21.82 32.59
CA ASP A 209 -13.48 -22.88 31.88
C ASP A 209 -12.01 -22.46 31.76
N ILE A 210 -11.12 -23.21 32.42
CA ILE A 210 -9.68 -22.93 32.47
C ILE A 210 -8.98 -24.07 31.76
N THR A 211 -8.26 -23.70 30.70
CA THR A 211 -7.43 -24.63 29.93
C THR A 211 -5.97 -24.18 30.04
N THR A 212 -5.04 -25.12 30.24
CA THR A 212 -3.63 -24.80 30.50
C THR A 212 -2.73 -25.35 29.40
N VAL A 213 -1.65 -24.61 29.14
CA VAL A 213 -0.55 -25.02 28.26
C VAL A 213 0.73 -24.80 29.04
N ARG A 214 1.63 -25.78 28.98
CA ARG A 214 2.93 -25.69 29.65
C ARG A 214 4.02 -25.77 28.60
N TRP A 215 4.91 -24.78 28.60
CA TRP A 215 6.12 -24.76 27.77
C TRP A 215 7.36 -24.69 28.66
N SER A 216 8.46 -25.31 28.22
CA SER A 216 9.77 -25.00 28.79
C SER A 216 10.25 -23.62 28.32
N HIS A 217 11.28 -23.08 28.98
CA HIS A 217 11.90 -21.82 28.54
C HIS A 217 12.50 -21.96 27.13
N GLU A 218 13.11 -23.11 26.84
CA GLU A 218 13.65 -23.47 25.53
C GLU A 218 12.54 -23.55 24.46
N GLU A 219 11.39 -24.13 24.81
CA GLU A 219 10.25 -24.20 23.89
C GLU A 219 9.72 -22.80 23.54
N LEU A 220 9.64 -21.86 24.51
CA LEU A 220 9.27 -20.48 24.20
C LEU A 220 10.24 -19.83 23.19
N HIS A 221 11.56 -20.00 23.39
CA HIS A 221 12.56 -19.48 22.46
C HIS A 221 12.39 -20.08 21.06
N HIS A 222 12.22 -21.40 20.98
CA HIS A 222 12.03 -22.10 19.72
C HIS A 222 10.77 -21.60 18.99
N ARG A 223 9.64 -21.45 19.70
CA ARG A 223 8.38 -20.95 19.12
C ARG A 223 8.52 -19.53 18.58
N VAL A 224 9.23 -18.65 19.31
CA VAL A 224 9.52 -17.29 18.86
C VAL A 224 10.34 -17.29 17.56
N LEU A 225 11.40 -18.09 17.50
CA LEU A 225 12.23 -18.20 16.30
C LEU A 225 11.44 -18.74 15.11
N GLN A 226 10.58 -19.74 15.32
CA GLN A 226 9.68 -20.28 14.28
C GLN A 226 8.73 -19.21 13.70
N ILE A 227 8.08 -18.41 14.55
CA ILE A 227 7.22 -17.31 14.07
C ILE A 227 8.04 -16.28 13.31
N PHE A 228 9.19 -15.89 13.84
CA PHE A 228 10.04 -14.88 13.22
C PHE A 228 10.54 -15.33 11.85
N ASP A 229 10.97 -16.59 11.73
CA ASP A 229 11.39 -17.18 10.46
C ASP A 229 10.23 -17.27 9.46
N LEU A 230 9.02 -17.61 9.89
CA LEU A 230 7.84 -17.63 9.04
C LEU A 230 7.48 -16.23 8.53
N ILE A 231 7.49 -15.20 9.39
CA ILE A 231 7.24 -13.81 8.97
C ILE A 231 8.24 -13.41 7.89
N ASN A 232 9.53 -13.71 8.10
CA ASN A 232 10.56 -13.42 7.11
C ASN A 232 10.37 -14.24 5.82
N ALA A 233 9.91 -15.49 5.91
CA ALA A 233 9.61 -16.30 4.73
C ALA A 233 8.46 -15.68 3.91
N ILE A 234 7.38 -15.23 4.56
CA ILE A 234 6.27 -14.53 3.87
C ILE A 234 6.79 -13.28 3.15
N ARG A 235 7.61 -12.46 3.82
CA ARG A 235 8.18 -11.24 3.23
C ARG A 235 9.07 -11.54 2.03
N ILE A 236 10.01 -12.47 2.17
CA ILE A 236 10.93 -12.84 1.09
C ILE A 236 10.18 -13.47 -0.09
N ALA A 237 9.24 -14.39 0.15
CA ALA A 237 8.41 -14.96 -0.90
C ALA A 237 7.64 -13.87 -1.65
N SER A 238 7.13 -12.86 -0.94
CA SER A 238 6.43 -11.74 -1.57
C SER A 238 7.36 -10.86 -2.40
N GLU A 239 8.59 -10.60 -1.94
CA GLU A 239 9.60 -9.87 -2.72
C GLU A 239 9.98 -10.63 -3.99
N ILE A 240 10.27 -11.93 -3.88
CA ILE A 240 10.56 -12.81 -5.03
C ILE A 240 9.38 -12.82 -6.02
N PHE A 241 8.16 -12.95 -5.52
CA PHE A 241 6.95 -12.90 -6.35
C PHE A 241 6.81 -11.55 -7.07
N ALA A 242 6.99 -10.43 -6.36
CA ALA A 242 6.89 -9.08 -6.95
C ALA A 242 7.90 -8.89 -8.08
N CYS A 243 9.16 -9.27 -7.87
CA CYS A 243 10.18 -9.24 -8.92
C CYS A 243 9.77 -10.06 -10.14
N SER A 244 9.20 -11.25 -9.93
CA SER A 244 8.72 -12.12 -11.02
C SER A 244 7.49 -11.59 -11.79
N LYS A 245 6.82 -10.55 -11.27
CA LYS A 245 5.61 -9.94 -11.84
C LYS A 245 5.76 -8.45 -12.12
N MET A 246 7.00 -7.93 -12.14
CA MET A 246 7.29 -6.51 -12.30
C MET A 246 6.60 -5.91 -13.55
N ASP A 247 6.72 -6.56 -14.71
CA ASP A 247 6.08 -6.08 -15.95
C ASP A 247 4.56 -5.90 -15.82
N ARG A 248 3.89 -6.81 -15.09
CA ARG A 248 2.44 -6.71 -14.82
C ARG A 248 2.13 -5.66 -13.75
N LEU A 249 2.96 -5.52 -12.72
CA LEU A 249 2.82 -4.47 -11.71
C LEU A 249 2.97 -3.06 -12.33
N LEU A 250 3.70 -2.95 -13.44
CA LEU A 250 3.85 -1.72 -14.22
C LEU A 250 2.67 -1.44 -15.18
N THR A 251 1.68 -2.33 -15.28
CA THR A 251 0.46 -2.06 -16.08
C THR A 251 -0.55 -1.23 -15.29
N LYS A 252 -1.27 -0.33 -15.97
CA LYS A 252 -2.48 0.29 -15.41
C LYS A 252 -3.59 -0.78 -15.42
N PRO A 253 -4.22 -1.15 -14.30
CA PRO A 253 -4.44 -0.34 -13.08
C PRO A 253 -3.55 -0.67 -11.85
N ALA A 254 -2.71 -1.71 -11.89
CA ALA A 254 -1.87 -2.12 -10.76
C ALA A 254 -0.84 -1.04 -10.37
N PHE A 255 -0.24 -0.37 -11.35
CA PHE A 255 0.73 0.70 -11.13
C PHE A 255 0.15 1.86 -10.31
N ASP A 256 -1.09 2.27 -10.60
CA ASP A 256 -1.73 3.38 -9.89
C ASP A 256 -1.91 3.02 -8.40
N GLN A 257 -2.28 1.77 -8.08
CA GLN A 257 -2.38 1.30 -6.69
C GLN A 257 -1.00 1.17 -6.02
N VAL A 258 0.02 0.66 -6.72
CA VAL A 258 1.40 0.53 -6.20
C VAL A 258 1.96 1.91 -5.88
N TYR A 259 1.85 2.82 -6.83
CA TYR A 259 2.31 4.18 -6.71
C TYR A 259 1.62 4.89 -5.53
N LEU A 260 0.29 4.83 -5.45
CA LEU A 260 -0.47 5.57 -4.43
C LEU A 260 -0.41 4.94 -3.03
N LYS A 261 -0.41 3.59 -2.91
CA LYS A 261 -0.58 2.90 -1.61
C LYS A 261 0.69 2.29 -1.04
N VAL A 262 1.74 2.08 -1.84
CA VAL A 262 2.92 1.28 -1.44
C VAL A 262 4.19 2.12 -1.39
N LEU A 263 4.42 2.94 -2.40
CA LEU A 263 5.56 3.84 -2.41
C LEU A 263 5.40 4.87 -1.28
N ASP A 264 6.51 5.32 -0.67
CA ASP A 264 6.46 6.52 0.18
C ASP A 264 6.63 7.78 -0.68
N ARG A 265 6.50 8.95 -0.06
CA ARG A 265 6.64 10.24 -0.74
C ARG A 265 7.95 10.37 -1.52
N GLY A 266 9.07 9.91 -0.95
CA GLY A 266 10.38 9.98 -1.58
C GLY A 266 10.47 9.04 -2.79
N GLN A 267 10.00 7.81 -2.64
CA GLN A 267 9.95 6.81 -3.72
C GLN A 267 8.98 7.22 -4.84
N ARG A 268 7.81 7.76 -4.51
CA ARG A 268 6.89 8.33 -5.52
C ARG A 268 7.53 9.50 -6.24
N ALA A 269 8.19 10.40 -5.53
CA ALA A 269 8.93 11.51 -6.15
C ALA A 269 10.00 10.98 -7.11
N SER A 270 10.76 9.95 -6.72
CA SER A 270 11.73 9.30 -7.60
C SER A 270 11.08 8.67 -8.84
N VAL A 271 9.97 7.94 -8.71
CA VAL A 271 9.25 7.36 -9.86
C VAL A 271 8.67 8.46 -10.78
N ARG A 272 8.19 9.58 -10.23
CA ARG A 272 7.77 10.75 -11.01
C ARG A 272 8.94 11.43 -11.73
N ASP A 273 10.12 11.39 -11.13
CA ASP A 273 11.34 11.99 -11.67
C ASP A 273 12.13 11.03 -12.58
N VAL A 274 11.81 9.73 -12.60
CA VAL A 274 12.13 8.81 -13.70
C VAL A 274 11.28 9.23 -14.92
N LYS A 275 11.67 10.37 -15.49
CA LYS A 275 11.05 11.00 -16.64
C LYS A 275 11.50 10.31 -17.92
N ASP A 276 10.66 10.45 -18.94
CA ASP A 276 11.13 10.43 -20.33
C ASP A 276 12.17 11.55 -20.52
N PRO A 277 13.47 11.23 -20.70
CA PRO A 277 14.54 12.21 -20.85
C PRO A 277 14.27 13.22 -21.97
N LYS A 278 13.41 12.85 -22.94
CA LYS A 278 13.00 13.72 -24.04
C LYS A 278 12.14 14.89 -23.57
N ILE A 279 11.27 14.71 -22.58
CA ILE A 279 10.44 15.80 -22.06
C ILE A 279 11.33 16.84 -21.38
N THR A 280 12.24 16.41 -20.51
CA THR A 280 13.20 17.30 -19.85
C THR A 280 14.05 18.06 -20.87
N ALA A 281 14.58 17.37 -21.88
CA ALA A 281 15.36 18.01 -22.94
C ALA A 281 14.56 19.08 -23.70
N ILE A 282 13.27 18.84 -23.98
CA ILE A 282 12.39 19.84 -24.60
C ILE A 282 12.19 21.05 -23.69
N LEU A 283 11.92 20.83 -22.41
CA LEU A 283 11.65 21.90 -21.43
C LEU A 283 12.88 22.77 -21.14
N GLU A 284 14.05 22.15 -21.02
CA GLU A 284 15.30 22.82 -20.65
C GLU A 284 16.04 23.39 -21.86
N SER A 285 15.63 23.05 -23.09
CA SER A 285 16.25 23.58 -24.31
C SER A 285 16.16 25.11 -24.35
N PRO A 286 17.29 25.83 -24.40
CA PRO A 286 17.30 27.29 -24.56
C PRO A 286 16.96 27.72 -25.99
N GLU A 287 17.06 26.80 -26.96
CA GLU A 287 16.85 27.06 -28.38
C GLU A 287 15.36 27.04 -28.79
N VAL A 288 14.51 26.39 -28.00
CA VAL A 288 13.07 26.28 -28.27
C VAL A 288 12.31 27.37 -27.51
N PRO A 289 11.62 28.31 -28.18
CA PRO A 289 10.78 29.29 -27.51
C PRO A 289 9.64 28.65 -26.73
N LEU A 290 9.11 29.34 -25.72
CA LEU A 290 8.02 28.84 -24.86
C LEU A 290 6.80 28.31 -25.65
N LYS A 291 6.44 29.00 -26.75
CA LYS A 291 5.37 28.55 -27.64
C LYS A 291 5.68 27.20 -28.30
N GLY A 292 6.90 27.01 -28.81
CA GLY A 292 7.33 25.74 -29.41
C GLY A 292 7.42 24.61 -28.37
N LYS A 293 7.84 24.93 -27.13
CA LYS A 293 7.78 23.98 -26.02
C LYS A 293 6.35 23.54 -25.74
N PHE A 294 5.42 24.49 -25.66
CA PHE A 294 4.00 24.19 -25.44
C PHE A 294 3.39 23.31 -26.54
N GLU A 295 3.71 23.57 -27.81
CA GLU A 295 3.21 22.76 -28.94
C GLU A 295 3.68 21.29 -28.83
N LEU A 296 4.96 21.06 -28.52
CA LEU A 296 5.51 19.72 -28.33
C LEU A 296 4.92 19.01 -27.11
N ILE A 297 4.75 19.71 -26.00
CA ILE A 297 4.12 19.21 -24.77
C ILE A 297 2.66 18.85 -25.01
N SER A 298 1.93 19.70 -25.72
CA SER A 298 0.51 19.47 -26.04
C SER A 298 0.33 18.20 -26.86
N TYR A 299 1.23 17.94 -27.81
CA TYR A 299 1.22 16.69 -28.59
C TYR A 299 1.39 15.44 -27.70
N LEU A 300 2.31 15.49 -26.72
CA LEU A 300 2.52 14.40 -25.76
C LEU A 300 1.30 14.21 -24.85
N LEU A 301 0.72 15.31 -24.37
CA LEU A 301 -0.48 15.30 -23.53
C LEU A 301 -1.68 14.70 -24.27
N PHE A 302 -1.94 15.09 -25.52
CA PHE A 302 -3.03 14.52 -26.31
C PHE A 302 -2.84 13.02 -26.57
N THR A 303 -1.61 12.62 -26.84
CA THR A 303 -1.29 11.18 -26.99
C THR A 303 -1.61 10.44 -25.71
N HIS A 304 -1.22 10.98 -24.55
CA HIS A 304 -1.52 10.43 -23.25
C HIS A 304 -3.03 10.35 -22.99
N PHE A 305 -3.75 11.45 -23.14
CA PHE A 305 -5.20 11.52 -22.91
C PHE A 305 -5.97 10.52 -23.77
N ARG A 306 -5.61 10.38 -25.04
CA ARG A 306 -6.18 9.36 -25.92
C ARG A 306 -5.95 7.94 -25.40
N THR A 307 -4.74 7.64 -24.91
CA THR A 307 -4.44 6.30 -24.35
C THR A 307 -5.16 6.01 -23.03
N VAL A 308 -5.47 7.03 -22.22
CA VAL A 308 -6.17 6.88 -20.94
C VAL A 308 -7.68 7.15 -21.01
N GLY A 309 -8.22 7.35 -22.23
CA GLY A 309 -9.65 7.59 -22.45
C GLY A 309 -10.16 8.93 -21.91
N LEU A 310 -9.29 9.93 -21.77
CA LEU A 310 -9.67 11.29 -21.38
C LEU A 310 -9.90 12.13 -22.66
N PRO A 311 -11.12 12.65 -22.91
CA PRO A 311 -11.38 13.43 -24.11
C PRO A 311 -10.80 14.85 -23.98
N CYS A 312 -10.18 15.34 -25.05
CA CYS A 312 -9.66 16.71 -25.12
C CYS A 312 -9.75 17.21 -26.56
N ASN A 313 -10.33 18.39 -26.75
CA ASN A 313 -10.59 18.99 -28.05
C ASN A 313 -9.36 19.72 -28.60
N SER A 314 -8.75 20.56 -27.77
CA SER A 314 -7.66 21.44 -28.20
C SER A 314 -6.81 21.91 -27.01
N ALA A 315 -5.70 22.59 -27.31
CA ALA A 315 -4.79 23.19 -26.35
C ALA A 315 -4.55 24.65 -26.75
N PHE A 316 -4.45 25.54 -25.77
CA PHE A 316 -4.25 26.96 -26.00
C PHE A 316 -3.17 27.53 -25.07
N LEU A 317 -2.51 28.59 -25.53
CA LEU A 317 -1.49 29.30 -24.77
C LEU A 317 -1.76 30.79 -24.81
N ASN A 318 -1.92 31.39 -23.64
CA ASN A 318 -1.92 32.84 -23.46
C ASN A 318 -0.55 33.28 -22.95
N MET A 319 0.26 33.85 -23.85
CA MET A 319 1.62 34.30 -23.56
C MET A 319 1.66 35.52 -22.63
N GLU A 320 0.70 36.44 -22.73
CA GLU A 320 0.66 37.67 -21.93
C GLU A 320 0.43 37.37 -20.45
N LEU A 321 -0.46 36.41 -20.18
CA LEU A 321 -0.81 35.99 -18.82
C LEU A 321 0.01 34.78 -18.35
N SER A 322 0.89 34.23 -19.20
CA SER A 322 1.62 32.99 -18.96
C SER A 322 0.70 31.85 -18.49
N VAL A 323 -0.39 31.64 -19.24
CA VAL A 323 -1.42 30.62 -18.97
C VAL A 323 -1.42 29.59 -20.09
N ALA A 324 -1.15 28.35 -19.74
CA ALA A 324 -1.36 27.20 -20.61
C ALA A 324 -2.73 26.59 -20.32
N GLY A 325 -3.43 26.09 -21.33
CA GLY A 325 -4.71 25.44 -21.08
C GLY A 325 -5.18 24.46 -22.13
N LEU A 326 -6.25 23.76 -21.79
CA LEU A 326 -6.90 22.75 -22.63
C LEU A 326 -8.39 23.04 -22.75
N GLU A 327 -8.97 22.65 -23.87
CA GLU A 327 -10.41 22.58 -24.08
C GLU A 327 -10.87 21.13 -23.95
N VAL A 328 -11.81 20.89 -23.04
CA VAL A 328 -12.34 19.58 -22.71
C VAL A 328 -13.84 19.56 -23.04
N PRO A 329 -14.32 18.56 -23.80
CA PRO A 329 -15.74 18.49 -24.14
C PRO A 329 -16.58 18.16 -22.90
N MET A 330 -17.73 18.81 -22.80
CA MET A 330 -18.74 18.56 -21.78
C MET A 330 -20.09 18.24 -22.45
N THR A 331 -20.87 17.38 -21.81
CA THR A 331 -22.24 17.07 -22.26
C THR A 331 -23.20 18.21 -21.94
N GLU A 332 -23.07 18.78 -20.74
CA GLU A 332 -23.87 19.88 -20.24
C GLU A 332 -23.06 20.73 -19.25
N ALA A 333 -23.51 21.94 -18.98
CA ALA A 333 -22.90 22.81 -17.98
C ALA A 333 -23.37 22.38 -16.58
N PRO A 334 -22.48 22.35 -15.57
CA PRO A 334 -22.88 22.02 -14.21
C PRO A 334 -23.76 23.15 -13.66
N VAL A 335 -24.90 22.78 -13.06
CA VAL A 335 -25.92 23.73 -12.56
C VAL A 335 -26.09 23.68 -11.05
N THR A 336 -25.70 22.58 -10.41
CA THR A 336 -25.72 22.44 -8.94
C THR A 336 -24.33 22.56 -8.32
N ASP A 337 -24.24 22.92 -7.04
CA ASP A 337 -22.97 22.98 -6.31
C ASP A 337 -22.22 21.63 -6.31
N GLU A 338 -22.97 20.53 -6.27
CA GLU A 338 -22.41 19.18 -6.34
C GLU A 338 -21.79 18.89 -7.73
N GLU A 339 -22.53 19.16 -8.81
CA GLU A 339 -22.04 19.01 -10.18
C GLU A 339 -20.85 19.93 -10.48
N ILE A 340 -20.87 21.16 -9.96
CA ILE A 340 -19.75 22.11 -10.06
C ILE A 340 -18.52 21.51 -9.39
N ARG A 341 -18.67 20.99 -8.16
CA ARG A 341 -17.56 20.39 -7.41
C ARG A 341 -17.00 19.15 -8.12
N GLU A 342 -17.87 18.26 -8.59
CA GLU A 342 -17.44 17.07 -9.36
C GLU A 342 -16.71 17.46 -10.65
N SER A 343 -17.21 18.46 -11.37
CA SER A 343 -16.59 18.98 -12.59
C SER A 343 -15.22 19.60 -12.32
N VAL A 344 -15.08 20.35 -11.21
CA VAL A 344 -13.79 20.94 -10.80
C VAL A 344 -12.79 19.84 -10.49
N VAL A 345 -13.15 18.83 -9.70
CA VAL A 345 -12.25 17.71 -9.39
C VAL A 345 -11.84 16.98 -10.68
N GLY A 346 -12.79 16.76 -11.59
CA GLY A 346 -12.52 16.21 -12.92
C GLY A 346 -11.50 17.06 -13.70
N PHE A 347 -11.62 18.39 -13.66
CA PHE A 347 -10.71 19.31 -14.35
C PHE A 347 -9.34 19.42 -13.65
N ILE A 348 -9.27 19.31 -12.32
CA ILE A 348 -8.02 19.25 -11.57
C ILE A 348 -7.14 18.10 -12.07
N ARG A 349 -7.73 16.96 -12.46
CA ARG A 349 -6.97 15.85 -13.05
C ARG A 349 -6.23 16.25 -14.32
N TYR A 350 -6.87 17.00 -15.22
CA TYR A 350 -6.22 17.53 -16.41
C TYR A 350 -5.13 18.55 -16.05
N LEU A 351 -5.40 19.44 -15.09
CA LEU A 351 -4.45 20.45 -14.62
C LEU A 351 -3.18 19.81 -14.04
N LEU A 352 -3.30 18.72 -13.28
CA LEU A 352 -2.17 17.98 -12.75
C LEU A 352 -1.34 17.34 -13.87
N CYS A 353 -1.97 16.72 -14.87
CA CYS A 353 -1.26 16.20 -16.05
C CYS A 353 -0.54 17.31 -16.82
N MET A 354 -1.16 18.49 -16.94
CA MET A 354 -0.52 19.64 -17.59
C MET A 354 0.68 20.14 -16.81
N GLU A 355 0.61 20.22 -15.47
CA GLU A 355 1.77 20.60 -14.64
C GLU A 355 2.90 19.58 -14.77
N ASP A 356 2.59 18.29 -14.75
CA ASP A 356 3.59 17.21 -14.82
C ASP A 356 4.50 17.35 -16.06
N VAL A 357 3.92 17.78 -17.19
CA VAL A 357 4.62 17.93 -18.47
C VAL A 357 5.10 19.36 -18.71
N GLY A 358 4.35 20.39 -18.29
CA GLY A 358 4.67 21.80 -18.53
C GLY A 358 5.66 22.40 -17.53
N ARG A 359 5.58 21.98 -16.26
CA ARG A 359 6.34 22.48 -15.11
C ARG A 359 6.40 24.01 -15.03
N ALA A 360 7.33 24.58 -14.25
CA ALA A 360 7.52 26.00 -13.95
C ALA A 360 7.66 26.98 -15.15
N ASN A 361 7.38 26.53 -16.38
CA ASN A 361 7.32 27.35 -17.59
C ASN A 361 6.04 28.19 -17.70
N PHE A 362 4.98 27.83 -16.96
CA PHE A 362 3.71 28.57 -16.93
C PHE A 362 3.36 28.98 -15.51
N SER A 363 2.73 30.15 -15.37
CA SER A 363 2.30 30.66 -14.06
C SER A 363 1.00 30.02 -13.60
N HIS A 364 0.10 29.72 -14.54
CA HIS A 364 -1.20 29.10 -14.29
C HIS A 364 -1.53 28.09 -15.37
N TYR A 365 -2.39 27.15 -15.00
CA TYR A 365 -2.99 26.17 -15.90
C TYR A 365 -4.51 26.33 -15.88
N ARG A 366 -5.15 26.23 -17.05
CA ARG A 366 -6.60 26.44 -17.19
C ARG A 366 -7.25 25.34 -18.04
N ILE A 367 -8.38 24.83 -17.58
CA ILE A 367 -9.26 23.97 -18.38
C ILE A 367 -10.53 24.75 -18.73
N ARG A 368 -10.93 24.65 -19.99
CA ARG A 368 -12.18 25.17 -20.54
C ARG A 368 -13.11 24.01 -20.89
N GLY A 369 -14.23 23.94 -20.20
CA GLY A 369 -15.35 23.05 -20.51
C GLY A 369 -16.18 23.61 -21.64
N VAL A 370 -16.36 22.81 -22.69
CA VAL A 370 -17.07 23.23 -23.91
C VAL A 370 -18.24 22.30 -24.18
N VAL A 371 -19.46 22.85 -24.23
CA VAL A 371 -20.66 22.14 -24.68
C VAL A 371 -20.91 22.50 -26.14
N GLY A 372 -20.70 21.55 -27.05
CA GLY A 372 -20.67 21.82 -28.49
C GLY A 372 -19.52 22.74 -28.87
N THR A 373 -19.81 24.04 -29.08
CA THR A 373 -18.81 25.09 -29.39
C THR A 373 -18.80 26.23 -28.38
N VAL A 374 -19.64 26.16 -27.34
CA VAL A 374 -19.77 27.22 -26.34
C VAL A 374 -18.98 26.85 -25.11
N GLU A 375 -18.14 27.78 -24.65
CA GLU A 375 -17.42 27.65 -23.39
C GLU A 375 -18.39 27.91 -22.23
N THR A 376 -18.68 26.88 -21.45
CA THR A 376 -19.71 26.92 -20.40
C THR A 376 -19.12 26.96 -18.99
N PHE A 377 -17.89 26.46 -18.83
CA PHE A 377 -17.27 26.26 -17.53
C PHE A 377 -15.75 26.41 -17.62
N GLN A 378 -15.10 27.07 -16.66
CA GLN A 378 -13.64 27.18 -16.61
C GLN A 378 -13.12 26.90 -15.21
N VAL A 379 -11.97 26.22 -15.14
CA VAL A 379 -11.21 26.03 -13.91
C VAL A 379 -9.77 26.39 -14.15
N GLN A 380 -9.22 27.28 -13.32
CA GLN A 380 -7.81 27.67 -13.34
C GLN A 380 -7.17 27.46 -11.97
N LEU A 381 -5.94 26.95 -11.98
CA LEU A 381 -5.09 26.85 -10.80
C LEU A 381 -3.70 27.45 -11.05
N PRO A 382 -3.08 28.05 -10.03
CA PRO A 382 -1.68 28.45 -10.11
C PRO A 382 -0.77 27.23 -10.16
N ALA A 383 0.31 27.31 -10.94
CA ALA A 383 1.27 26.22 -11.10
C ALA A 383 1.90 25.81 -9.76
N ALA A 384 2.11 26.76 -8.85
CA ALA A 384 2.65 26.49 -7.51
C ALA A 384 1.74 25.58 -6.67
N ALA A 385 0.41 25.75 -6.74
CA ALA A 385 -0.52 24.91 -6.00
C ALA A 385 -0.54 23.47 -6.54
N LEU A 386 -0.54 23.33 -7.87
CA LEU A 386 -0.45 22.02 -8.54
C LEU A 386 0.88 21.33 -8.21
N SER A 387 1.99 22.07 -8.22
CA SER A 387 3.31 21.58 -7.82
C SER A 387 3.34 21.16 -6.35
N ASP A 388 2.71 21.90 -5.44
CA ASP A 388 2.65 21.53 -4.02
C ASP A 388 1.80 20.28 -3.79
N HIS A 389 0.69 20.12 -4.52
CA HIS A 389 -0.10 18.89 -4.49
C HIS A 389 0.71 17.71 -5.03
N ARG A 390 1.43 17.92 -6.13
CA ARG A 390 2.34 16.94 -6.71
C ARG A 390 3.46 16.53 -5.75
N ASP A 391 4.03 17.49 -5.02
CA ASP A 391 5.01 17.26 -3.98
C ASP A 391 4.42 16.65 -2.70
N GLU A 392 3.11 16.35 -2.67
CA GLU A 392 2.38 15.83 -1.50
C GLU A 392 2.46 16.77 -0.29
N LYS A 393 2.52 18.08 -0.53
CA LYS A 393 2.47 19.16 0.49
C LYS A 393 1.06 19.74 0.65
N ALA A 394 0.16 19.44 -0.28
CA ALA A 394 -1.20 19.95 -0.33
C ALA A 394 -2.18 18.85 -0.75
N GLY A 395 -3.35 18.79 -0.12
CA GLY A 395 -4.43 17.86 -0.44
C GLY A 395 -5.35 18.37 -1.54
N LEU A 396 -6.35 17.58 -1.94
CA LEU A 396 -7.36 18.02 -2.92
C LEU A 396 -8.13 19.25 -2.42
N ILE A 397 -8.41 19.31 -1.11
CA ILE A 397 -9.09 20.45 -0.50
C ILE A 397 -8.32 21.77 -0.65
N ASP A 398 -6.98 21.71 -0.55
CA ASP A 398 -6.14 22.87 -0.72
C ASP A 398 -6.25 23.38 -2.17
N LEU A 399 -6.21 22.47 -3.15
CA LEU A 399 -6.43 22.80 -4.57
C LEU A 399 -7.82 23.39 -4.80
N LEU A 400 -8.88 22.77 -4.28
CA LEU A 400 -10.25 23.29 -4.45
C LEU A 400 -10.40 24.71 -3.87
N SER A 401 -9.73 25.00 -2.74
CA SER A 401 -9.75 26.33 -2.14
C SER A 401 -8.97 27.39 -2.95
N GLU A 402 -8.04 26.96 -3.78
CA GLU A 402 -7.22 27.84 -4.63
C GLU A 402 -7.74 27.92 -6.08
N ALA A 403 -8.74 27.11 -6.43
CA ALA A 403 -9.29 27.05 -7.77
C ALA A 403 -10.08 28.32 -8.09
N TRP A 404 -9.78 28.93 -9.24
CA TRP A 404 -10.63 29.97 -9.83
C TRP A 404 -11.60 29.30 -10.80
N VAL A 405 -12.89 29.43 -10.51
CA VAL A 405 -13.96 28.80 -11.27
C VAL A 405 -14.84 29.86 -11.91
N TRP A 406 -15.14 29.70 -13.20
CA TRP A 406 -16.10 30.53 -13.91
C TRP A 406 -17.20 29.68 -14.51
N VAL A 407 -18.44 30.14 -14.38
CA VAL A 407 -19.62 29.53 -14.99
C VAL A 407 -20.26 30.54 -15.93
N GLU A 408 -20.62 30.09 -17.13
CA GLU A 408 -21.31 30.93 -18.11
C GLU A 408 -22.61 31.51 -17.50
N GLY A 409 -22.85 32.81 -17.74
CA GLY A 409 -24.02 33.52 -17.23
C GLY A 409 -23.96 33.92 -15.75
N VAL A 410 -23.06 33.34 -14.95
CA VAL A 410 -22.90 33.65 -13.51
C VAL A 410 -21.64 34.46 -13.25
N GLY A 411 -20.54 34.16 -13.94
CA GLY A 411 -19.23 34.76 -13.71
C GLY A 411 -18.36 33.94 -12.77
N GLN A 412 -17.43 34.58 -12.06
CA GLN A 412 -16.51 33.89 -11.15
C GLN A 412 -17.23 33.49 -9.86
N ILE A 413 -17.08 32.23 -9.47
CA ILE A 413 -17.63 31.68 -8.22
C ILE A 413 -16.51 31.17 -7.32
N GLY A 414 -16.76 31.14 -6.01
CA GLY A 414 -15.93 30.44 -5.03
C GLY A 414 -16.49 29.04 -4.77
N ILE A 415 -15.62 28.07 -4.50
CA ILE A 415 -16.04 26.72 -4.09
C ILE A 415 -16.02 26.65 -2.56
N GLU A 416 -17.19 26.45 -1.96
CA GLU A 416 -17.26 26.06 -0.55
C GLU A 416 -17.01 24.55 -0.39
N CYS A 417 -16.03 24.21 0.43
CA CYS A 417 -15.55 22.83 0.61
C CYS A 417 -15.84 22.34 2.02
N ASP A 418 -16.82 21.43 2.14
CA ASP A 418 -16.98 20.59 3.33
C ASP A 418 -15.98 19.41 3.27
N LEU A 419 -15.26 19.19 4.38
CA LEU A 419 -14.31 18.09 4.53
C LEU A 419 -14.93 16.73 4.23
N SER A 420 -16.16 16.52 4.68
CA SER A 420 -16.86 15.24 4.56
C SER A 420 -17.20 14.98 3.09
N ALA A 421 -17.67 16.00 2.38
CA ALA A 421 -17.97 15.93 0.95
C ALA A 421 -16.72 15.72 0.09
N VAL A 422 -15.60 16.40 0.42
CA VAL A 422 -14.32 16.20 -0.29
C VAL A 422 -13.80 14.79 -0.07
N GLN A 423 -13.90 14.26 1.15
CA GLN A 423 -13.46 12.89 1.45
C GLN A 423 -14.27 11.84 0.69
N LEU A 424 -15.58 11.99 0.60
CA LEU A 424 -16.45 11.12 -0.20
C LEU A 424 -16.07 11.16 -1.69
N LEU A 425 -15.68 12.33 -2.21
CA LEU A 425 -15.23 12.49 -3.59
C LEU A 425 -13.84 11.88 -3.83
N GLU A 426 -12.89 12.06 -2.91
CA GLU A 426 -11.57 11.40 -2.96
C GLU A 426 -11.74 9.88 -3.03
N ASP A 427 -12.67 9.32 -2.24
CA ASP A 427 -12.98 7.89 -2.23
C ASP A 427 -13.67 7.43 -3.52
N LYS A 428 -14.68 8.18 -4.00
CA LYS A 428 -15.41 7.90 -5.24
C LYS A 428 -14.48 7.94 -6.47
N MET A 429 -13.56 8.90 -6.52
CA MET A 429 -12.64 9.09 -7.64
C MET A 429 -11.29 8.37 -7.46
N GLN A 430 -11.11 7.64 -6.36
CA GLN A 430 -9.87 6.92 -6.01
C GLN A 430 -8.63 7.82 -6.01
N MET A 431 -8.78 9.09 -5.63
CA MET A 431 -7.65 10.03 -5.53
C MET A 431 -6.85 9.80 -4.24
N PRO A 432 -5.51 10.01 -4.25
CA PRO A 432 -4.71 9.94 -3.05
C PRO A 432 -5.10 11.00 -2.01
N ARG A 433 -5.14 10.59 -0.75
CA ARG A 433 -5.29 11.50 0.39
C ARG A 433 -3.92 12.04 0.82
N PHE A 434 -3.56 13.22 0.34
CA PHE A 434 -2.32 13.89 0.74
C PHE A 434 -2.53 14.76 1.99
N PRO A 435 -1.46 15.02 2.77
CA PRO A 435 -1.53 15.90 3.93
C PRO A 435 -2.00 17.30 3.50
N ARG A 436 -2.94 17.83 4.29
CA ARG A 436 -3.49 19.17 4.11
C ARG A 436 -2.50 20.19 4.64
N ARG A 437 -2.41 21.38 4.04
CA ARG A 437 -1.68 22.48 4.70
C ARG A 437 -2.37 22.72 6.05
N GLY A 438 -1.59 22.89 7.12
CA GLY A 438 -2.07 23.03 8.50
C GLY A 438 -2.90 24.30 8.76
N ARG A 439 -3.96 24.52 7.99
CA ARG A 439 -5.00 25.51 8.27
C ARG A 439 -5.87 24.95 9.38
N VAL A 440 -6.05 25.76 10.42
CA VAL A 440 -7.20 25.62 11.33
C VAL A 440 -8.43 25.86 10.47
N LEU A 441 -9.04 24.79 9.99
CA LEU A 441 -10.39 24.87 9.46
C LEU A 441 -11.26 25.25 10.65
N ARG A 442 -12.00 26.34 10.54
CA ARG A 442 -13.07 26.61 11.50
C ARG A 442 -14.05 25.48 11.30
N ASP A 443 -14.17 24.60 12.29
CA ASP A 443 -15.31 23.70 12.38
C ASP A 443 -16.55 24.59 12.37
N TYR A 444 -17.38 24.41 11.35
CA TYR A 444 -18.70 24.99 11.36
C TYR A 444 -19.51 24.19 12.36
N ASP A 445 -19.82 24.81 13.50
CA ASP A 445 -20.82 24.29 14.43
C ASP A 445 -22.19 24.57 13.81
N PRO A 446 -22.99 23.56 13.42
CA PRO A 446 -24.31 23.78 12.84
C PRO A 446 -25.32 24.37 13.85
N LEU A 447 -24.89 24.74 15.06
CA LEU A 447 -25.70 25.35 16.11
C LEU A 447 -25.23 26.75 16.56
N LEU A 448 -24.44 27.47 15.75
CA LEU A 448 -24.13 28.90 15.98
C LEU A 448 -24.54 29.81 14.82
#